data_AF-A0A7C5FA06-F1
#
_entry.id   AF-A0A7C5FA06-F1
#
_cell.length_a   1.000
_cell.length_b   1.000
_cell.length_c   1.000
_cell.angle_alpha   90.00
_cell.angle_beta   90.00
_cell.angle_gamma   90.00
#
_symmetry.space_group_name_H-M   'P 1'
#
loop_
_entity.id
_entity.type
_entity.pdbx_description
1 polymer ?
#
loop_
_entity_poly.entity_id
_entity_poly.type
_entity_poly.pdbx_seq_one_letter_code
_entity_poly.pdbx_strand_id
1 'polypeptide(L)' 'MDEAIQNIKARAAIREKMVQFAFQHNNPSILSARWVAAANNAFWGIIDKKNKMKGMDYTQVVNEWEAWFKKNVRYV' A
#
# COMPACT_ATOMS: atom_id res chain seq x y z
N MET A 1 9.20 7.42 -18.07
CA MET A 1 9.59 6.25 -17.26
C MET A 1 8.41 5.29 -17.27
N ASP A 2 8.65 4.01 -17.52
CA ASP A 2 7.61 3.00 -17.73
C ASP A 2 6.68 2.86 -16.50
N GLU A 3 5.36 2.84 -16.72
CA GLU A 3 4.34 2.66 -15.68
C GLU A 3 4.56 1.36 -14.91
N ALA A 4 5.04 0.30 -15.57
CA ALA A 4 5.35 -0.97 -14.93
C ALA A 4 6.44 -0.80 -13.85
N ILE A 5 7.47 0.01 -14.12
CA ILE A 5 8.55 0.27 -13.15
C ILE A 5 8.00 1.07 -11.97
N GLN A 6 7.13 2.06 -12.23
CA GLN A 6 6.51 2.85 -11.15
C GLN A 6 5.60 1.99 -10.27
N ASN A 7 4.86 1.05 -10.86
CA ASN A 7 4.07 0.06 -10.13
C ASN A 7 4.92 -0.81 -9.21
N ILE A 8 6.04 -1.33 -9.72
CA ILE A 8 6.98 -2.15 -8.94
C ILE A 8 7.53 -1.34 -7.76
N LYS A 9 7.98 -0.10 -8.01
CA LYS A 9 8.50 0.80 -6.96
C LYS A 9 7.46 1.10 -5.90
N ALA A 10 6.23 1.42 -6.29
CA ALA A 10 5.14 1.69 -5.36
C ALA A 10 4.84 0.48 -4.45
N ARG A 11 4.76 -0.72 -5.04
CA ARG A 11 4.51 -1.96 -4.28
C ARG A 11 5.67 -2.33 -3.36
N ALA A 12 6.92 -2.02 -3.74
CA ALA A 12 8.08 -2.18 -2.87
C ALA A 12 8.00 -1.25 -1.65
N ALA A 13 7.72 0.04 -1.87
CA ALA A 13 7.56 1.03 -0.79
C ALA A 13 6.41 0.66 0.18
N ILE A 14 5.30 0.14 -0.35
CA ILE A 14 4.19 -0.37 0.47
C ILE A 14 4.63 -1.51 1.39
N ARG A 15 5.34 -2.51 0.85
CA ARG A 15 5.82 -3.65 1.64
C ARG A 15 6.84 -3.22 2.70
N GLU A 16 7.74 -2.32 2.34
CA GLU A 16 8.71 -1.75 3.28
C GLU A 16 8.00 -1.10 4.48
N LYS A 17 6.98 -0.26 4.22
CA LYS A 17 6.16 0.36 5.28
C LYS A 17 5.47 -0.66 6.17
N MET A 18 4.92 -1.75 5.60
CA MET A 18 4.29 -2.81 6.39
C MET A 18 5.30 -3.51 7.32
N VAL A 19 6.49 -3.83 6.81
CA VAL A 19 7.56 -4.48 7.60
C VAL A 19 8.06 -3.54 8.69
N GLN A 20 8.32 -2.28 8.37
CA GLN A 20 8.74 -1.27 9.34
C GLN A 20 7.70 -1.12 10.46
N PHE A 21 6.41 -1.02 10.12
CA PHE A 21 5.35 -0.89 11.11
C PHE A 21 5.23 -2.14 11.98
N ALA A 22 5.27 -3.34 11.39
CA ALA A 22 5.24 -4.59 12.13
C ALA A 22 6.40 -4.69 13.13
N PHE A 23 7.60 -4.27 12.73
CA PHE A 23 8.78 -4.24 13.59
C PHE A 23 8.66 -3.19 14.71
N GLN A 24 8.30 -1.95 14.37
CA GLN A 24 8.15 -0.85 15.32
C GLN A 24 7.12 -1.13 16.42
N HIS A 25 6.06 -1.87 16.08
CA HIS A 25 4.98 -2.20 17.01
C HIS A 25 5.05 -3.62 17.57
N ASN A 26 6.13 -4.38 17.28
CA ASN A 26 6.28 -5.78 17.63
C ASN A 26 5.03 -6.63 17.30
N ASN A 27 4.41 -6.36 16.14
CA ASN A 27 3.16 -6.97 15.72
C ASN A 27 3.34 -7.70 14.37
N PRO A 28 3.85 -8.95 14.37
CA PRO A 28 4.06 -9.71 13.15
C PRO A 28 2.76 -10.10 12.42
N SER A 29 1.60 -10.01 13.09
CA SER A 29 0.30 -10.34 12.47
C SER A 29 -0.03 -9.45 11.26
N ILE A 30 0.55 -8.23 11.22
CA ILE A 30 0.46 -7.28 10.11
C ILE A 30 1.08 -7.84 8.82
N LEU A 31 1.98 -8.82 8.93
CA LEU A 31 2.59 -9.50 7.78
C LEU A 31 1.90 -10.83 7.44
N SER A 32 0.77 -11.14 8.07
CA SER A 32 -0.03 -12.32 7.73
C SER A 32 -0.54 -12.28 6.30
N ALA A 33 -0.81 -13.45 5.73
CA ALA A 33 -1.39 -13.58 4.38
C ALA A 33 -2.67 -12.75 4.21
N ARG A 34 -3.52 -12.68 5.25
CA ARG A 34 -4.73 -11.85 5.27
C ARG A 34 -4.39 -10.37 5.09
N TRP A 35 -3.42 -9.86 5.83
CA TRP A 35 -3.01 -8.46 5.76
C TRP A 35 -2.31 -8.11 4.45
N VAL A 36 -1.44 -9.01 3.95
CA VAL A 36 -0.79 -8.84 2.64
C VAL A 36 -1.82 -8.79 1.51
N ALA A 37 -2.85 -9.65 1.56
CA ALA A 37 -3.94 -9.63 0.59
C ALA A 37 -4.76 -8.33 0.69
N ALA A 38 -5.12 -7.90 1.90
CA ALA A 38 -5.85 -6.66 2.13
C ALA A 38 -5.07 -5.44 1.62
N ALA A 39 -3.77 -5.37 1.93
CA ALA A 39 -2.86 -4.33 1.46
C ALA A 39 -2.79 -4.27 -0.07
N ASN A 40 -2.66 -5.42 -0.73
CA ASN A 40 -2.62 -5.49 -2.20
C ASN A 40 -3.96 -5.07 -2.83
N ASN A 41 -5.08 -5.48 -2.24
CA ASN A 41 -6.41 -5.09 -2.71
C ASN A 41 -6.65 -3.58 -2.54
N ALA A 42 -6.21 -2.99 -1.43
CA ALA A 42 -6.29 -1.55 -1.22
C ALA A 42 -5.50 -0.76 -2.27
N PHE A 43 -4.29 -1.24 -2.62
CA PHE A 43 -3.48 -0.64 -3.69
C PHE A 43 -4.25 -0.64 -5.02
N TRP A 44 -4.77 -1.78 -5.46
CA TRP A 44 -5.53 -1.85 -6.71
C TRP A 44 -6.83 -1.04 -6.67
N GLY A 45 -7.50 -0.97 -5.52
CA GLY A 45 -8.67 -0.10 -5.34
C GLY A 45 -8.36 1.39 -5.50
N ILE A 46 -7.18 1.84 -5.06
CA ILE A 46 -6.72 3.23 -5.25
C ILE A 46 -6.35 3.47 -6.71
N ILE A 47 -5.65 2.51 -7.34
CA ILE A 47 -5.30 2.56 -8.76
C ILE A 47 -6.56 2.68 -9.63
N ASP A 48 -7.59 1.86 -9.40
CA ASP A 48 -8.84 1.91 -10.18
C ASP A 48 -9.56 3.26 -10.05
N LYS A 49 -9.58 3.83 -8.85
CA LYS A 49 -10.15 5.17 -8.61
C LYS A 49 -9.38 6.25 -9.36
N LYS A 50 -8.05 6.18 -9.37
CA LYS A 50 -7.19 7.19 -9.99
C LYS A 50 -7.03 7.04 -11.50
N ASN A 51 -7.11 5.82 -12.05
CA ASN A 51 -7.08 5.59 -13.50
C ASN A 51 -8.22 6.28 -14.25
N LYS A 52 -9.30 6.66 -13.56
CA LYS A 52 -10.41 7.46 -14.10
C LYS A 52 -10.05 8.94 -14.26
N MET A 53 -8.92 9.37 -13.71
CA MET A 53 -8.38 10.73 -13.78
C MET A 53 -7.11 10.68 -14.65
N LYS A 54 -6.92 11.62 -15.58
CA LYS A 54 -5.78 11.59 -16.51
C LYS A 54 -4.44 11.56 -15.75
N GLY A 55 -3.64 10.53 -16.01
CA GLY A 55 -2.26 10.39 -15.53
C GLY A 55 -2.16 9.77 -14.13
N MET A 56 -1.33 8.73 -13.99
CA MET A 56 -1.14 8.04 -12.72
C MET A 56 0.05 8.60 -11.94
N ASP A 57 -0.26 9.25 -10.81
CA ASP A 57 0.74 9.65 -9.82
C ASP A 57 0.89 8.57 -8.74
N TYR A 58 1.89 7.70 -8.90
CA TYR A 58 2.19 6.63 -7.96
C TYR A 58 2.61 7.14 -6.56
N THR A 59 3.12 8.36 -6.45
CA THR A 59 3.43 8.96 -5.14
C THR A 59 2.16 9.20 -4.35
N GLN A 60 1.13 9.74 -5.01
CA GLN A 60 -0.19 9.89 -4.41
C GLN A 60 -0.83 8.54 -4.07
N VAL A 61 -0.66 7.53 -4.92
CA VAL A 61 -1.16 6.17 -4.65
C VAL A 61 -0.56 5.63 -3.36
N VAL A 62 0.75 5.74 -3.17
CA VAL A 62 1.43 5.29 -1.94
C VAL A 62 0.97 6.08 -0.71
N ASN A 63 0.81 7.40 -0.83
CA ASN A 63 0.35 8.24 0.28
C ASN A 63 -1.09 7.90 0.71
N GLU A 64 -2.00 7.72 -0.25
CA GLU A 64 -3.38 7.32 0.01
C GLU A 64 -3.44 5.90 0.61
N TRP A 65 -2.60 5.00 0.10
CA TRP A 65 -2.46 3.65 0.65
C TRP A 65 -1.97 3.68 2.11
N GLU A 66 -0.99 4.53 2.43
CA GLU A 66 -0.49 4.67 3.80
C GLU A 66 -1.56 5.21 4.76
N ALA A 67 -2.37 6.17 4.31
CA ALA A 67 -3.50 6.67 5.07
C ALA A 67 -4.54 5.57 5.33
N TRP A 68 -4.86 4.78 4.30
CA TRP A 68 -5.70 3.59 4.45
C TRP A 68 -5.09 2.59 5.45
N PHE A 69 -3.80 2.29 5.33
CA PHE A 69 -3.12 1.30 6.18
C PHE A 69 -3.15 1.73 7.65
N LYS A 70 -2.76 2.96 7.96
CA LYS A 70 -2.79 3.52 9.33
C LYS A 70 -4.19 3.54 9.93
N LYS A 71 -5.22 3.78 9.11
CA LYS A 71 -6.61 3.73 9.57
C LYS A 71 -7.05 2.32 9.93
N ASN A 72 -6.69 1.32 9.13
CA ASN A 72 -7.17 -0.06 9.30
C ASN A 72 -6.35 -0.85 10.32
N VAL A 73 -5.04 -0.58 10.45
CA VAL A 73 -4.16 -1.30 11.38
C VAL A 73 -4.45 -0.97 12.85
N ARG A 74 -5.08 0.18 13.12
CA ARG A 74 -5.54 0.58 14.46
C ARG A 74 -6.69 -0.30 15.00
N TYR A 75 -7.35 -1.07 14.15
CA TYR A 75 -8.46 -1.96 14.53
C TYR A 75 -8.04 -3.42 14.64
N VAL A 76 -6.74 -3.71 14.78
CA VAL A 76 -6.17 -5.06 14.93
C VAL A 76 -5.32 -5.15 16.18
#